data_AF-A0A7Y8L8Q4-F1
#
_entry.id   AF-A0A7Y8L8Q4-F1
#
_cell.length_a   1.000
_cell.length_b   1.000
_cell.length_c   1.000
_cell.angle_alpha   90.00
_cell.angle_beta   90.00
_cell.angle_gamma   90.00
#
_symmetry.space_group_name_H-M   'P 1'
#
loop_
_entity.id
_entity.type
_entity.pdbx_description
1 polymer ?
#
loop_
_entity_poly.entity_id
_entity_poly.type
_entity_poly.pdbx_seq_one_letter_code
_entity_poly.pdbx_strand_id
1 'polypeptide(L)'
;MQEVHLQTILDITRGFLLNDPKISKILSVSTNYADVKRGDLFIAINSSCIDEAVKRGAYAIIFDKATQISDMEIAWIKVDNIHDCMQRLLRFFLIQYSIPIFYISLIKFDILDLITNKKEVLTLNSLNIATYFKQIIEKQFKLICSNDKALLNSIYPLHQNFKQIIESVNFIKEGIFNCSYDFLNRHFLDLDISPMFVKDLNEILQFLDSNNIDYNLTNLKNLSHFSPIFITKDFKQREFGQTHTVLIFEEDIELFLEEMDFLNQKASWSKRLFFHHAFKHEGIINYSSKEHLNLLLRELNFNYALIFGNRDLIEFKQEYNNYSLF
;
A
#
# COMPACT_ATOMS: atom_id res chain seq x y z
N MET A 1 22.63 -2.07 10.27
CA MET A 1 23.31 -3.05 9.39
C MET A 1 24.56 -3.58 10.09
N GLN A 2 24.90 -4.86 9.93
CA GLN A 2 26.24 -5.34 10.28
C GLN A 2 27.24 -4.90 9.19
N GLU A 3 28.51 -4.69 9.53
CA GLU A 3 29.53 -4.36 8.53
C GLU A 3 29.61 -5.45 7.44
N VAL A 4 29.70 -5.04 6.18
CA VAL A 4 29.82 -5.96 5.03
C VAL A 4 31.17 -5.75 4.36
N HIS A 5 31.86 -6.84 4.04
CA HIS A 5 33.14 -6.78 3.34
C HIS A 5 32.96 -6.27 1.90
N LEU A 6 33.92 -5.48 1.41
CA LEU A 6 33.89 -4.95 0.04
C LEU A 6 33.78 -6.09 -1.00
N GLN A 7 34.49 -7.20 -0.80
CA GLN A 7 34.42 -8.35 -1.71
C GLN A 7 32.99 -8.91 -1.79
N THR A 8 32.29 -9.03 -0.66
CA THR A 8 30.90 -9.47 -0.62
C THR A 8 29.99 -8.53 -1.41
N ILE A 9 30.21 -7.21 -1.33
CA ILE A 9 29.48 -6.22 -2.15
C ILE A 9 29.77 -6.45 -3.63
N LEU A 10 31.02 -6.65 -4.04
CA LEU A 10 31.37 -6.92 -5.44
C LEU A 10 30.69 -8.20 -5.96
N ASP A 11 30.72 -9.27 -5.19
CA ASP A 11 30.11 -10.55 -5.55
C ASP A 11 28.58 -10.45 -5.69
N ILE A 12 27.91 -9.77 -4.75
CA ILE A 12 26.45 -9.58 -4.78
C ILE A 12 26.04 -8.71 -5.96
N THR A 13 26.74 -7.59 -6.15
CA THR A 13 26.39 -6.58 -7.17
C THR A 13 26.85 -6.97 -8.56
N ARG A 14 27.71 -7.99 -8.67
CA ARG A 14 28.47 -8.33 -9.89
C ARG A 14 29.21 -7.09 -10.43
N GLY A 15 29.71 -6.28 -9.51
CA GLY A 15 30.37 -5.02 -9.82
C GLY A 15 31.83 -5.22 -10.19
N PHE A 16 32.31 -4.41 -11.14
CA PHE A 16 33.71 -4.29 -11.49
C PHE A 16 34.35 -3.15 -10.69
N LEU A 17 35.32 -3.48 -9.85
CA LEU A 17 36.10 -2.50 -9.11
C LEU A 17 37.10 -1.83 -10.07
N LEU A 18 37.07 -0.49 -10.17
CA LEU A 18 37.89 0.27 -11.12
C LEU A 18 39.22 0.79 -10.55
N ASN A 19 39.45 0.65 -9.26
CA ASN A 19 40.65 1.13 -8.57
C ASN A 19 41.11 0.16 -7.46
N ASP A 20 42.21 0.49 -6.78
CA ASP A 20 42.73 -0.24 -5.61
C ASP A 20 42.47 0.59 -4.33
N PRO A 21 41.26 0.52 -3.73
CA PRO A 21 40.88 1.38 -2.62
C PRO A 21 41.52 0.91 -1.30
N LYS A 22 41.66 1.83 -0.35
CA LYS A 22 42.21 1.53 0.99
C LYS A 22 41.18 0.96 1.97
N ILE A 23 39.92 0.86 1.53
CA ILE A 23 38.80 0.37 2.35
C ILE A 23 38.55 -1.12 2.09
N SER A 24 38.19 -1.86 3.13
CA SER A 24 37.88 -3.29 3.04
C SER A 24 36.47 -3.65 3.53
N LYS A 25 35.75 -2.67 4.10
CA LYS A 25 34.44 -2.84 4.70
C LYS A 25 33.53 -1.64 4.47
N ILE A 26 32.24 -1.90 4.46
CA ILE A 26 31.13 -0.96 4.31
C ILE A 26 30.25 -1.03 5.56
N LEU A 27 29.90 0.12 6.12
CA LEU A 27 29.12 0.22 7.37
C LEU A 27 27.60 0.32 7.14
N SER A 28 27.20 0.98 6.05
CA SER A 28 25.80 1.12 5.64
C SER A 28 25.70 1.33 4.13
N VAL A 29 24.49 1.33 3.59
CA VAL A 29 24.22 1.63 2.19
C VAL A 29 23.18 2.74 2.08
N SER A 30 23.42 3.70 1.19
CA SER A 30 22.49 4.81 0.92
C SER A 30 22.26 5.00 -0.58
N THR A 31 21.03 5.39 -0.93
CA THR A 31 20.63 5.83 -2.28
C THR A 31 20.42 7.33 -2.37
N ASN A 32 20.49 8.05 -1.24
CA ASN A 32 20.36 9.50 -1.16
C ASN A 32 21.64 10.10 -0.58
N TYR A 33 22.29 10.99 -1.34
CA TYR A 33 23.56 11.61 -0.91
C TYR A 33 23.40 12.37 0.41
N ALA A 34 22.21 12.91 0.71
CA ALA A 34 21.95 13.64 1.95
C ALA A 34 22.05 12.76 3.20
N ASP A 35 21.75 11.46 3.06
CA ASP A 35 21.78 10.47 4.14
C ASP A 35 23.17 9.81 4.32
N VAL A 36 24.12 10.06 3.41
CA VAL A 36 25.47 9.48 3.45
C VAL A 36 26.23 9.92 4.69
N LYS A 37 26.82 8.94 5.38
CA LYS A 37 27.75 9.10 6.49
C LYS A 37 29.09 8.48 6.14
N ARG A 38 30.12 8.81 6.93
CA ARG A 38 31.44 8.19 6.82
C ARG A 38 31.32 6.67 6.96
N GLY A 39 31.87 5.93 5.99
CA GLY A 39 31.80 4.48 5.98
C GLY A 39 30.71 3.88 5.09
N ASP A 40 29.85 4.72 4.51
CA ASP A 40 28.73 4.25 3.71
C ASP A 40 29.13 3.94 2.27
N LEU A 41 28.45 2.95 1.70
CA LEU A 41 28.36 2.74 0.26
C LEU A 41 27.22 3.60 -0.29
N PHE A 42 27.50 4.40 -1.32
CA PHE A 42 26.48 5.17 -2.03
C PHE A 42 26.15 4.52 -3.38
N ILE A 43 24.85 4.30 -3.64
CA ILE A 43 24.33 3.83 -4.93
C ILE A 43 23.84 5.04 -5.73
N ALA A 44 24.53 5.37 -6.81
CA ALA A 44 24.31 6.58 -7.59
C ALA A 44 23.18 6.44 -8.61
N ILE A 45 21.91 6.35 -8.17
CA ILE A 45 20.72 6.31 -9.05
C ILE A 45 20.74 7.49 -10.05
N ASN A 46 21.20 8.64 -9.59
CA ASN A 46 21.55 9.78 -10.42
C ASN A 46 23.05 10.09 -10.28
N SER A 47 23.78 10.03 -11.40
CA SER A 47 25.22 10.26 -11.43
C SER A 47 25.62 11.67 -10.99
N SER A 48 24.73 12.66 -11.10
CA SER A 48 25.01 14.04 -10.64
C SER A 48 25.17 14.14 -9.12
N CYS A 49 24.77 13.13 -8.35
CA CYS A 49 24.85 13.12 -6.89
C CYS A 49 26.17 12.53 -6.36
N ILE A 50 27.03 11.99 -7.23
CA ILE A 50 28.26 11.30 -6.82
C ILE A 50 29.21 12.22 -6.06
N ASP A 51 29.50 13.41 -6.59
CA ASP A 51 30.46 14.33 -5.95
C ASP A 51 30.03 14.74 -4.54
N GLU A 52 28.73 14.95 -4.34
CA GLU A 52 28.18 15.29 -3.02
C GLU A 52 28.25 14.10 -2.05
N ALA A 53 28.04 12.87 -2.53
CA ALA A 53 28.20 11.67 -1.72
C ALA A 53 29.66 11.46 -1.29
N VAL A 54 30.63 11.67 -2.20
CA VAL A 54 32.06 11.61 -1.90
C VAL A 54 32.44 12.65 -0.83
N LYS A 55 32.03 13.92 -1.01
CA LYS A 55 32.27 14.99 -0.01
C LYS A 55 31.71 14.66 1.38
N ARG A 56 30.59 13.93 1.44
CA ARG A 56 29.95 13.50 2.68
C ARG A 56 30.59 12.26 3.32
N GLY A 57 31.58 11.67 2.65
CA GLY A 57 32.41 10.60 3.20
C GLY A 57 31.97 9.19 2.80
N ALA A 58 31.32 9.02 1.64
CA ALA A 58 31.09 7.70 1.07
C ALA A 58 32.42 6.96 0.88
N TYR A 59 32.51 5.73 1.36
CA TYR A 59 33.68 4.86 1.21
C TYR A 59 33.64 4.00 -0.04
N ALA A 60 32.47 3.93 -0.67
CA ALA A 60 32.31 3.28 -1.95
C ALA A 60 31.19 3.96 -2.75
N ILE A 61 31.34 3.97 -4.08
CA ILE A 61 30.34 4.46 -5.02
C ILE A 61 30.01 3.33 -6.00
N ILE A 62 28.73 2.96 -6.09
CA ILE A 62 28.20 2.11 -7.17
C ILE A 62 27.54 2.98 -8.23
N PHE A 63 27.85 2.72 -9.50
CA PHE A 63 27.30 3.48 -10.63
C PHE A 63 27.20 2.63 -11.91
N ASP A 64 26.25 2.95 -12.79
CA ASP A 64 26.02 2.26 -14.08
C ASP A 64 26.27 3.14 -15.32
N LYS A 65 26.57 4.42 -15.14
CA LYS A 65 26.97 5.36 -16.22
C LYS A 65 28.46 5.67 -16.15
N ALA A 66 29.04 6.27 -17.19
CA ALA A 66 30.43 6.71 -17.10
C ALA A 66 30.55 7.82 -16.05
N THR A 67 31.60 7.78 -15.22
CA THR A 67 31.90 8.81 -14.22
C THR A 67 33.41 8.98 -14.08
N GLN A 68 33.85 10.08 -13.49
CA GLN A 68 35.25 10.33 -13.18
C GLN A 68 35.56 9.86 -11.75
N ILE A 69 36.71 9.21 -11.59
CA ILE A 69 37.22 8.81 -10.27
C ILE A 69 37.89 10.03 -9.65
N SER A 70 37.25 10.62 -8.63
CA SER A 70 37.73 11.84 -7.96
C SER A 70 38.56 11.57 -6.70
N ASP A 71 38.44 10.37 -6.12
CA ASP A 71 39.16 9.96 -4.92
C ASP A 71 39.59 8.48 -5.06
N MET A 72 40.91 8.23 -5.06
CA MET A 72 41.46 6.88 -5.24
C MET A 72 41.43 6.04 -3.95
N GLU A 73 41.15 6.63 -2.78
CA GLU A 73 41.13 5.92 -1.51
C GLU A 73 39.82 5.15 -1.28
N ILE A 74 38.74 5.57 -1.91
CA ILE A 74 37.40 4.96 -1.83
C ILE A 74 37.16 3.99 -2.98
N ALA A 75 36.24 3.03 -2.84
CA ALA A 75 35.98 2.04 -3.88
C ALA A 75 35.05 2.58 -4.98
N TRP A 76 35.45 2.45 -6.25
CA TRP A 76 34.62 2.80 -7.41
C TRP A 76 34.14 1.54 -8.11
N ILE A 77 32.86 1.24 -7.97
CA ILE A 77 32.26 -0.03 -8.41
C ILE A 77 31.33 0.24 -9.59
N LYS A 78 31.74 -0.24 -10.77
CA LYS A 78 30.93 -0.17 -11.98
C LYS A 78 29.99 -1.38 -12.06
N VAL A 79 28.71 -1.15 -12.27
CA VAL A 79 27.71 -2.21 -12.55
C VAL A 79 27.06 -1.98 -13.93
N ASP A 80 26.47 -3.01 -14.49
CA ASP A 80 25.75 -2.91 -15.78
C ASP A 80 24.42 -2.18 -15.64
N ASN A 81 23.73 -2.37 -14.52
CA ASN A 81 22.41 -1.82 -14.27
C ASN A 81 22.20 -1.56 -12.76
N ILE A 82 21.92 -0.31 -12.38
CA ILE A 82 21.71 0.04 -10.97
C ILE A 82 20.48 -0.64 -10.37
N HIS A 83 19.40 -0.81 -11.13
CA HIS A 83 18.18 -1.40 -10.61
C HIS A 83 18.36 -2.88 -10.24
N ASP A 84 19.01 -3.68 -11.10
CA ASP A 84 19.36 -5.08 -10.79
C ASP A 84 20.31 -5.16 -9.60
N CYS A 85 21.30 -4.26 -9.53
CA CYS A 85 22.19 -4.15 -8.38
C CYS A 85 21.42 -3.90 -7.07
N MET A 86 20.47 -2.97 -7.07
CA MET A 86 19.64 -2.68 -5.89
C MET A 86 18.78 -3.87 -5.49
N GLN A 87 18.18 -4.58 -6.45
CA GLN A 87 17.41 -5.81 -6.19
C GLN A 87 18.26 -6.88 -5.50
N ARG A 88 19.48 -7.11 -5.99
CA ARG A 88 20.42 -8.08 -5.40
C ARG A 88 20.83 -7.71 -3.99
N LEU A 89 21.15 -6.44 -3.76
CA LEU A 89 21.52 -5.94 -2.43
C LEU A 89 20.37 -6.07 -1.44
N LEU A 90 19.16 -5.64 -1.80
CA LEU A 90 18.01 -5.81 -0.91
C LEU A 90 17.72 -7.27 -0.61
N ARG A 91 17.77 -8.15 -1.62
CA ARG A 91 17.62 -9.59 -1.40
C ARG A 91 18.62 -10.09 -0.38
N PHE A 92 19.89 -9.72 -0.52
CA PHE A 92 20.94 -10.09 0.43
C PHE A 92 20.61 -9.61 1.85
N PHE A 93 20.23 -8.35 2.03
CA PHE A 93 19.90 -7.82 3.36
C PHE A 93 18.66 -8.48 3.95
N LEU A 94 17.62 -8.72 3.16
CA LEU A 94 16.40 -9.41 3.62
C LEU A 94 16.72 -10.84 4.10
N ILE A 95 17.56 -11.59 3.37
CA ILE A 95 18.05 -12.91 3.79
C ILE A 95 18.84 -12.79 5.10
N GLN A 96 19.84 -11.90 5.15
CA GLN A 96 20.71 -11.74 6.32
C GLN A 96 19.91 -11.36 7.57
N TYR A 97 18.89 -10.52 7.41
CA TYR A 97 18.05 -10.07 8.48
C TYR A 97 17.01 -11.10 8.94
N SER A 98 16.79 -12.15 8.15
CA SER A 98 15.79 -13.20 8.40
C SER A 98 14.41 -12.63 8.71
N ILE A 99 14.01 -11.60 7.96
CA ILE A 99 12.73 -10.92 8.13
C ILE A 99 11.61 -11.82 7.59
N PRO A 100 10.52 -12.04 8.35
CA PRO A 100 9.30 -12.64 7.82
C PRO A 100 8.65 -11.73 6.78
N ILE A 101 8.37 -12.26 5.59
CA ILE A 101 7.74 -11.54 4.48
C ILE A 101 6.47 -12.27 4.06
N PHE A 102 5.36 -11.54 3.97
CA PHE A 102 4.05 -12.08 3.65
C PHE A 102 3.44 -11.44 2.41
N TYR A 103 2.85 -12.28 1.56
CA TYR A 103 1.93 -11.84 0.52
C TYR A 103 0.50 -11.85 1.07
N ILE A 104 -0.24 -10.77 0.86
CA ILE A 104 -1.63 -10.59 1.31
C ILE A 104 -2.50 -10.00 0.18
N SER A 105 -3.81 -10.23 0.24
CA SER A 105 -4.76 -9.64 -0.72
C SER A 105 -4.85 -8.12 -0.55
N LEU A 106 -5.42 -7.43 -1.55
CA LEU A 106 -5.61 -5.98 -1.56
C LEU A 106 -6.33 -5.49 -0.30
N ILE A 107 -7.53 -6.01 -0.02
CA ILE A 107 -8.32 -5.61 1.16
C ILE A 107 -7.54 -5.80 2.48
N LYS A 108 -6.88 -6.95 2.63
CA LYS A 108 -6.05 -7.23 3.82
C LYS A 108 -4.89 -6.25 3.94
N PHE A 109 -4.27 -5.89 2.82
CA PHE A 109 -3.20 -4.91 2.78
C PHE A 109 -3.67 -3.54 3.24
N ASP A 110 -4.79 -3.06 2.73
CA ASP A 110 -5.31 -1.74 3.07
C ASP A 110 -5.80 -1.68 4.52
N ILE A 111 -6.48 -2.73 5.01
CA ILE A 111 -6.81 -2.85 6.44
C ILE A 111 -5.54 -2.82 7.29
N LEU A 112 -4.52 -3.60 6.92
CA LEU A 112 -3.27 -3.67 7.68
C LEU A 112 -2.53 -2.32 7.70
N ASP A 113 -2.44 -1.60 6.57
CA ASP A 113 -1.76 -0.29 6.50
C ASP A 113 -2.50 0.78 7.34
N LEU A 114 -3.83 0.67 7.45
CA LEU A 114 -4.64 1.59 8.25
C LEU A 114 -4.50 1.39 9.75
N ILE A 115 -4.41 0.13 10.20
CA ILE A 115 -4.50 -0.18 11.64
C ILE A 115 -3.14 -0.39 12.31
N THR A 116 -2.07 -0.60 11.54
CA THR A 116 -0.72 -0.86 12.10
C THR A 116 0.17 0.38 12.10
N ASN A 117 1.17 0.37 12.99
CA ASN A 117 2.23 1.36 12.97
C ASN A 117 3.29 0.97 11.93
N LYS A 118 3.62 1.89 11.01
CA LYS A 118 4.66 1.71 9.97
C LYS A 118 6.06 1.43 10.51
N LYS A 119 6.28 1.62 11.81
CA LYS A 119 7.51 1.19 12.49
C LYS A 119 7.57 -0.32 12.69
N GLU A 120 6.47 -0.99 12.99
CA GLU A 120 6.48 -2.44 13.29
C GLU A 120 6.27 -3.27 12.03
N VAL A 121 5.45 -2.79 11.10
CA VAL A 121 5.16 -3.45 9.82
C VAL A 121 5.58 -2.54 8.68
N LEU A 122 6.45 -3.05 7.82
CA LEU A 122 6.78 -2.40 6.56
C LEU A 122 5.84 -2.91 5.46
N THR A 123 5.02 -2.01 4.91
CA THR A 123 4.11 -2.28 3.79
C THR A 123 4.76 -1.90 2.46
N LEU A 124 4.73 -2.81 1.48
CA LEU A 124 5.26 -2.60 0.14
C LEU A 124 4.14 -2.68 -0.90
N ASN A 125 3.94 -1.62 -1.67
CA ASN A 125 2.86 -1.48 -2.67
C ASN A 125 3.33 -0.82 -3.98
N SER A 126 4.64 -0.70 -4.20
CA SER A 126 5.20 -0.05 -5.38
C SER A 126 6.35 -0.86 -5.97
N LEU A 127 6.38 -0.98 -7.29
CA LEU A 127 7.52 -1.54 -8.01
C LEU A 127 8.78 -0.69 -7.91
N ASN A 128 8.68 0.58 -7.48
CA ASN A 128 9.84 1.45 -7.33
C ASN A 128 10.61 1.11 -6.03
N ILE A 129 11.48 0.12 -6.12
CA ILE A 129 12.29 -0.40 -5.01
C ILE A 129 13.11 0.67 -4.28
N ALA A 130 13.48 1.76 -4.97
CA ALA A 130 14.25 2.85 -4.36
C ALA A 130 13.53 3.51 -3.18
N THR A 131 12.19 3.51 -3.18
CA THR A 131 11.37 4.10 -2.10
C THR A 131 11.53 3.36 -0.77
N TYR A 132 11.78 2.05 -0.82
CA TYR A 132 11.88 1.19 0.35
C TYR A 132 13.31 0.91 0.79
N PHE A 133 14.29 1.25 -0.05
CA PHE A 133 15.67 0.85 0.16
C PHE A 133 16.18 1.27 1.54
N LYS A 134 16.03 2.56 1.88
CA LYS A 134 16.42 3.10 3.19
C LYS A 134 15.77 2.34 4.35
N GLN A 135 14.45 2.15 4.28
CA GLN A 135 13.69 1.52 5.35
C GLN A 135 14.17 0.08 5.58
N ILE A 136 14.38 -0.69 4.50
CA ILE A 136 14.89 -2.06 4.57
C ILE A 136 16.30 -2.10 5.17
N ILE A 137 17.22 -1.22 4.72
CA ILE A 137 18.60 -1.18 5.25
C ILE A 137 18.63 -0.84 6.75
N GLU A 138 17.81 0.12 7.18
CA GLU A 138 17.72 0.55 8.58
C GLU A 138 17.10 -0.53 9.48
N LYS A 139 16.25 -1.41 8.92
CA LYS A 139 15.63 -2.55 9.61
C LYS A 139 15.00 -2.17 10.96
N GLN A 140 14.05 -1.23 10.94
CA GLN A 140 13.33 -0.80 12.14
C GLN A 140 12.03 -1.55 12.39
N PHE A 141 11.68 -2.51 11.53
CA PHE A 141 10.42 -3.25 11.52
C PHE A 141 10.60 -4.74 11.88
N LYS A 142 9.49 -5.37 12.29
CA LYS A 142 9.42 -6.79 12.67
C LYS A 142 9.17 -7.69 11.46
N LEU A 143 8.31 -7.26 10.54
CA LEU A 143 7.93 -8.03 9.34
C LEU A 143 7.62 -7.12 8.15
N ILE A 144 7.49 -7.74 6.97
CA ILE A 144 7.11 -7.08 5.72
C ILE A 144 5.81 -7.71 5.18
N CYS A 145 4.89 -6.87 4.73
CA CYS A 145 3.68 -7.28 4.02
C CYS A 145 3.59 -6.59 2.65
N SER A 146 3.11 -7.30 1.63
CA SER A 146 2.87 -6.73 0.31
C SER A 146 1.68 -7.39 -0.40
N ASN A 147 0.94 -6.60 -1.17
CA ASN A 147 -0.04 -7.07 -2.14
C ASN A 147 0.52 -7.17 -3.57
N ASP A 148 1.79 -6.84 -3.79
CA ASP A 148 2.45 -6.88 -5.10
C ASP A 148 3.37 -8.12 -5.21
N LYS A 149 2.84 -9.16 -5.85
CA LYS A 149 3.57 -10.41 -6.07
C LYS A 149 4.77 -10.22 -7.00
N ALA A 150 4.71 -9.30 -7.96
CA ALA A 150 5.81 -9.05 -8.88
C ALA A 150 6.99 -8.39 -8.15
N LEU A 151 6.70 -7.41 -7.29
CA LEU A 151 7.69 -6.80 -6.40
C LEU A 151 8.34 -7.86 -5.51
N LEU A 152 7.54 -8.65 -4.78
CA LEU A 152 8.06 -9.69 -3.89
C LEU A 152 8.95 -10.69 -4.63
N ASN A 153 8.53 -11.19 -5.80
CA ASN A 153 9.34 -12.11 -6.59
C ASN A 153 10.68 -11.49 -7.03
N SER A 154 10.70 -10.17 -7.24
CA SER A 154 11.90 -9.46 -7.65
C SER A 154 12.93 -9.30 -6.52
N ILE A 155 12.49 -9.02 -5.29
CA ILE A 155 13.39 -8.79 -4.15
C ILE A 155 13.57 -10.02 -3.26
N TYR A 156 12.52 -10.81 -3.02
CA TYR A 156 12.55 -11.97 -2.14
C TYR A 156 11.42 -12.99 -2.43
N PRO A 157 11.68 -14.03 -3.25
CA PRO A 157 10.65 -14.97 -3.69
C PRO A 157 10.17 -15.97 -2.62
N LEU A 158 10.83 -16.04 -1.45
CA LEU A 158 10.46 -16.96 -0.35
C LEU A 158 9.43 -16.34 0.62
N HIS A 159 8.44 -15.62 0.08
CA HIS A 159 7.36 -15.04 0.88
C HIS A 159 6.39 -16.13 1.35
N GLN A 160 5.80 -15.91 2.52
CA GLN A 160 4.79 -16.78 3.09
C GLN A 160 3.39 -16.29 2.68
N ASN A 161 2.48 -17.24 2.48
CA ASN A 161 1.07 -16.90 2.33
C ASN A 161 0.43 -16.73 3.70
N PHE A 162 -0.49 -15.79 3.78
CA PHE A 162 -1.34 -15.62 4.95
C PHE A 162 -2.18 -16.88 5.19
N LYS A 163 -2.22 -17.37 6.43
CA LYS A 163 -3.13 -18.48 6.78
C LYS A 163 -4.55 -17.92 6.91
N GLN A 164 -5.47 -18.49 6.16
CA GLN A 164 -6.90 -18.21 6.35
C GLN A 164 -7.40 -18.82 7.64
N ILE A 165 -8.32 -18.12 8.29
CA ILE A 165 -9.03 -18.62 9.46
C ILE A 165 -10.47 -18.94 9.05
N ILE A 166 -10.97 -20.04 9.59
CA ILE A 166 -12.34 -20.51 9.40
C ILE A 166 -13.00 -20.51 10.77
N GLU A 167 -13.26 -19.32 11.31
CA GLU A 167 -14.08 -19.16 12.49
C GLU A 167 -15.33 -18.36 12.11
N SER A 168 -16.49 -18.82 12.60
CA SER A 168 -17.75 -18.12 12.39
C SER A 168 -17.75 -16.80 13.15
N VAL A 169 -18.15 -15.72 12.48
CA VAL A 169 -18.33 -14.41 13.09
C VAL A 169 -19.76 -14.29 13.61
N ASN A 170 -19.90 -13.93 14.88
CA ASN A 170 -21.20 -13.68 15.49
C ASN A 170 -21.49 -12.18 15.47
N PHE A 171 -22.34 -11.74 14.54
CA PHE A 171 -22.76 -10.35 14.46
C PHE A 171 -23.80 -10.04 15.55
N ILE A 172 -23.55 -8.97 16.31
CA ILE A 172 -24.51 -8.33 17.21
C ILE A 172 -25.41 -7.40 16.41
N LYS A 173 -24.81 -6.63 15.50
CA LYS A 173 -25.46 -5.70 14.60
C LYS A 173 -24.79 -5.78 13.24
N GLU A 174 -25.59 -5.97 12.20
CA GLU A 174 -25.11 -6.12 10.83
C GLU A 174 -25.82 -5.10 9.93
N GLY A 175 -25.13 -3.99 9.64
CA GLY A 175 -25.54 -3.02 8.64
C GLY A 175 -24.93 -3.33 7.27
N ILE A 176 -25.02 -2.39 6.32
CA ILE A 176 -24.35 -2.53 5.01
C ILE A 176 -22.91 -1.99 5.09
N PHE A 177 -22.69 -0.91 5.83
CA PHE A 177 -21.38 -0.23 5.92
C PHE A 177 -20.83 -0.16 7.34
N ASN A 178 -21.53 -0.74 8.30
CA ASN A 178 -21.10 -0.80 9.69
C ASN A 178 -21.55 -2.10 10.35
N CYS A 179 -20.84 -2.49 11.40
CA CYS A 179 -21.17 -3.67 12.15
C CYS A 179 -20.69 -3.62 13.61
N SER A 180 -21.35 -4.42 14.43
CA SER A 180 -20.89 -4.81 15.76
C SER A 180 -20.87 -6.33 15.81
N TYR A 181 -19.78 -6.93 16.29
CA TYR A 181 -19.63 -8.38 16.32
C TYR A 181 -18.65 -8.83 17.41
N ASP A 182 -18.75 -10.11 17.76
CA ASP A 182 -17.85 -10.77 18.70
C ASP A 182 -16.87 -11.67 17.95
N PHE A 183 -15.61 -11.62 18.36
CA PHE A 183 -14.55 -12.47 17.81
C PHE A 183 -13.42 -12.69 18.82
N LEU A 184 -13.04 -13.95 19.05
CA LEU A 184 -12.01 -14.36 20.02
C LEU A 184 -12.10 -13.66 21.39
N ASN A 185 -13.30 -13.64 21.98
CA ASN A 185 -13.59 -12.97 23.27
C ASN A 185 -13.35 -11.45 23.28
N ARG A 186 -13.27 -10.81 22.11
CA ARG A 186 -13.28 -9.36 21.94
C ARG A 186 -14.63 -8.93 21.40
N HIS A 187 -15.11 -7.79 21.91
CA HIS A 187 -16.35 -7.16 21.48
C HIS A 187 -16.01 -5.96 20.60
N PHE A 188 -16.38 -6.01 19.32
CA PHE A 188 -16.25 -4.91 18.39
C PHE A 188 -17.60 -4.23 18.26
N LEU A 189 -17.68 -2.95 18.63
CA LEU A 189 -18.93 -2.19 18.67
C LEU A 189 -18.87 -1.03 17.68
N ASP A 190 -19.91 -0.93 16.85
CA ASP A 190 -20.16 0.13 15.88
C ASP A 190 -18.93 0.48 15.04
N LEU A 191 -18.27 -0.55 14.50
CA LEU A 191 -17.19 -0.35 13.55
C LEU A 191 -17.75 0.17 12.23
N ASP A 192 -17.17 1.27 11.73
CA ASP A 192 -17.43 1.86 10.41
C ASP A 192 -16.73 1.03 9.31
N ILE A 193 -17.10 -0.23 9.20
CA ILE A 193 -16.68 -1.14 8.14
C ILE A 193 -17.83 -2.05 7.72
N SER A 194 -17.93 -2.36 6.42
CA SER A 194 -18.89 -3.33 5.91
C SER A 194 -18.64 -4.73 6.49
N PRO A 195 -19.70 -5.47 6.86
CA PRO A 195 -19.61 -6.89 7.24
C PRO A 195 -18.85 -7.75 6.23
N MET A 196 -18.84 -7.37 4.94
CA MET A 196 -18.13 -8.12 3.89
C MET A 196 -16.63 -8.25 4.17
N PHE A 197 -16.02 -7.25 4.82
CA PHE A 197 -14.59 -7.21 5.11
C PHE A 197 -14.23 -7.73 6.51
N VAL A 198 -15.21 -8.15 7.31
CA VAL A 198 -14.96 -8.57 8.69
C VAL A 198 -14.11 -9.82 8.76
N LYS A 199 -14.24 -10.73 7.77
CA LYS A 199 -13.35 -11.89 7.68
C LYS A 199 -11.90 -11.46 7.48
N ASP A 200 -11.62 -10.56 6.53
CA ASP A 200 -10.28 -10.05 6.27
C ASP A 200 -9.70 -9.31 7.48
N LEU A 201 -10.51 -8.46 8.13
CA LEU A 201 -10.12 -7.77 9.36
C LEU A 201 -9.72 -8.78 10.44
N ASN A 202 -10.57 -9.77 10.72
CA ASN A 202 -10.31 -10.77 11.75
C ASN A 202 -9.06 -11.61 11.47
N GLU A 203 -8.82 -11.97 10.21
CA GLU A 203 -7.58 -12.64 9.80
C GLU A 203 -6.36 -11.75 10.07
N ILE A 204 -6.43 -10.45 9.74
CA ILE A 204 -5.38 -9.49 10.07
C ILE A 204 -5.17 -9.39 11.59
N LEU A 205 -6.23 -9.27 12.39
CA LEU A 205 -6.10 -9.14 13.85
C LEU A 205 -5.41 -10.35 14.47
N GLN A 206 -5.81 -11.57 14.08
CA GLN A 206 -5.15 -12.79 14.59
C GLN A 206 -3.68 -12.87 14.18
N PHE A 207 -3.35 -12.45 12.96
CA PHE A 207 -1.97 -12.42 12.49
C PHE A 207 -1.12 -11.42 13.28
N LEU A 208 -1.65 -10.23 13.55
CA LEU A 208 -0.95 -9.22 14.34
C LEU A 208 -0.75 -9.71 15.78
N ASP A 209 -1.78 -10.31 16.39
CA ASP A 209 -1.69 -10.94 17.70
C ASP A 209 -0.59 -12.02 17.74
N SER A 210 -0.60 -12.92 16.75
CA SER A 210 0.36 -14.04 16.65
C SER A 210 1.81 -13.57 16.47
N ASN A 211 2.01 -12.37 15.92
CA ASN A 211 3.31 -11.75 15.71
C ASN A 211 3.67 -10.70 16.79
N ASN A 212 2.83 -10.52 17.81
CA ASN A 212 2.98 -9.49 18.85
C ASN A 212 3.16 -8.09 18.25
N ILE A 213 2.25 -7.68 17.36
CA ILE A 213 2.23 -6.35 16.73
C ILE A 213 1.03 -5.58 17.26
N ASP A 214 1.26 -4.35 17.71
CA ASP A 214 0.20 -3.49 18.20
C ASP A 214 -0.58 -2.87 17.03
N TYR A 215 -1.88 -2.69 17.24
CA TYR A 215 -2.76 -2.08 16.24
C TYR A 215 -3.81 -1.16 16.86
N ASN A 216 -4.36 -0.28 16.03
CA ASN A 216 -5.39 0.68 16.42
C ASN A 216 -6.46 0.79 15.32
N LEU A 217 -7.72 0.52 15.68
CA LEU A 217 -8.85 0.50 14.73
C LEU A 217 -9.44 1.89 14.43
N THR A 218 -8.96 2.97 15.05
CA THR A 218 -9.52 4.33 14.89
C THR A 218 -9.56 4.80 13.43
N ASN A 219 -8.59 4.35 12.63
CA ASN A 219 -8.47 4.71 11.22
C ASN A 219 -9.19 3.75 10.27
N LEU A 220 -9.82 2.69 10.77
CA LEU A 220 -10.47 1.68 9.93
C LEU A 220 -11.59 2.28 9.06
N LYS A 221 -12.27 3.32 9.57
CA LYS A 221 -13.27 4.12 8.84
C LYS A 221 -12.74 4.80 7.56
N ASN A 222 -11.42 4.88 7.40
CA ASN A 222 -10.77 5.46 6.22
C ASN A 222 -10.49 4.42 5.14
N LEU A 223 -10.95 3.18 5.28
CA LEU A 223 -10.88 2.17 4.22
C LEU A 223 -11.61 2.73 2.99
N SER A 224 -10.88 2.84 1.88
CA SER A 224 -11.38 3.44 0.64
C SER A 224 -12.41 2.56 -0.07
N HIS A 225 -12.29 1.25 0.12
CA HIS A 225 -13.15 0.23 -0.50
C HIS A 225 -14.53 0.21 0.12
N PHE A 226 -15.56 0.06 -0.74
CA PHE A 226 -16.97 0.06 -0.36
C PHE A 226 -17.40 1.22 0.57
N SER A 227 -16.71 2.37 0.51
CA SER A 227 -16.98 3.51 1.39
C SER A 227 -18.23 4.27 0.93
N PRO A 228 -19.23 4.49 1.81
CA PRO A 228 -20.47 5.15 1.43
C PRO A 228 -20.33 6.67 1.37
N ILE A 229 -20.85 7.29 0.30
CA ILE A 229 -21.03 8.73 0.18
C ILE A 229 -22.52 9.04 0.16
N PHE A 230 -23.05 9.52 1.29
CA PHE A 230 -24.45 9.90 1.41
C PHE A 230 -24.70 11.23 0.68
N ILE A 231 -25.71 11.25 -0.19
CA ILE A 231 -26.03 12.41 -1.00
C ILE A 231 -27.52 12.75 -0.99
N THR A 232 -27.83 14.02 -1.27
CA THR A 232 -29.18 14.43 -1.70
C THR A 232 -29.37 14.21 -3.21
N LYS A 233 -30.60 14.38 -3.72
CA LYS A 233 -30.88 14.38 -5.17
C LYS A 233 -30.06 15.41 -5.97
N ASP A 234 -29.56 16.45 -5.31
CA ASP A 234 -28.76 17.51 -5.92
C ASP A 234 -27.24 17.25 -5.82
N PHE A 235 -26.80 16.06 -5.43
CA PHE A 235 -25.40 15.70 -5.17
C PHE A 235 -24.72 16.55 -4.09
N LYS A 236 -25.50 17.00 -3.09
CA LYS A 236 -24.92 17.56 -1.85
C LYS A 236 -24.55 16.40 -0.93
N GLN A 237 -23.30 16.36 -0.49
CA GLN A 237 -22.87 15.37 0.50
C GLN A 237 -23.52 15.61 1.85
N ARG A 238 -23.81 14.54 2.57
CA ARG A 238 -24.43 14.53 3.89
C ARG A 238 -23.67 13.59 4.80
N GLU A 239 -23.87 13.74 6.11
CA GLU A 239 -23.25 12.82 7.06
C GLU A 239 -23.88 11.43 6.96
N PHE A 240 -23.19 10.45 7.53
CA PHE A 240 -23.59 9.05 7.52
C PHE A 240 -25.05 8.88 7.97
N GLY A 241 -25.85 8.20 7.15
CA GLY A 241 -27.25 7.88 7.46
C GLY A 241 -28.26 9.03 7.33
N GLN A 242 -27.82 10.25 6.99
CA GLN A 242 -28.73 11.40 6.84
C GLN A 242 -29.59 11.37 5.57
N THR A 243 -29.25 10.52 4.59
CA THR A 243 -30.03 10.34 3.37
C THR A 243 -30.22 8.87 3.03
N HIS A 244 -31.20 8.59 2.18
CA HIS A 244 -31.47 7.24 1.67
C HIS A 244 -30.75 6.94 0.35
N THR A 245 -29.93 7.87 -0.15
CA THR A 245 -29.23 7.77 -1.43
C THR A 245 -27.73 7.81 -1.20
N VAL A 246 -27.05 6.76 -1.61
CA VAL A 246 -25.63 6.52 -1.36
C VAL A 246 -24.93 6.21 -2.67
N LEU A 247 -23.79 6.87 -2.88
CA LEU A 247 -22.84 6.51 -3.93
C LEU A 247 -21.69 5.71 -3.32
N ILE A 248 -21.25 4.68 -4.04
CA ILE A 248 -20.11 3.84 -3.70
C ILE A 248 -19.23 3.77 -4.95
N PHE A 249 -17.92 3.86 -4.77
CA PHE A 249 -16.94 3.89 -5.84
C PHE A 249 -15.92 2.79 -5.61
N GLU A 250 -15.61 2.03 -6.65
CA GLU A 250 -14.60 0.97 -6.60
C GLU A 250 -13.79 0.95 -7.90
N GLU A 251 -12.46 0.87 -7.78
CA GLU A 251 -11.53 0.88 -8.91
C GLU A 251 -11.03 -0.52 -9.28
N ASP A 252 -11.17 -1.49 -8.38
CA ASP A 252 -10.86 -2.89 -8.65
C ASP A 252 -12.08 -3.66 -9.17
N ILE A 253 -11.94 -4.30 -10.33
CA ILE A 253 -13.09 -4.93 -11.00
C ILE A 253 -13.56 -6.21 -10.31
N GLU A 254 -12.64 -6.96 -9.69
CA GLU A 254 -13.01 -8.19 -8.97
C GLU A 254 -13.80 -7.80 -7.72
N LEU A 255 -13.29 -6.83 -6.97
CA LEU A 255 -13.96 -6.28 -5.79
C LEU A 255 -15.29 -5.62 -6.13
N PHE A 256 -15.38 -4.84 -7.21
CA PHE A 256 -16.64 -4.25 -7.67
C PHE A 256 -17.74 -5.30 -7.88
N LEU A 257 -17.39 -6.48 -8.42
CA LEU A 257 -18.35 -7.57 -8.62
C LEU A 257 -18.73 -8.23 -7.29
N GLU A 258 -17.78 -8.43 -6.37
CA GLU A 258 -18.08 -8.93 -5.02
C GLU A 258 -19.00 -7.97 -4.24
N GLU A 259 -18.77 -6.66 -4.35
CA GLU A 259 -19.60 -5.61 -3.75
C GLU A 259 -21.01 -5.56 -4.36
N MET A 260 -21.12 -5.76 -5.68
CA MET A 260 -22.41 -5.87 -6.37
C MET A 260 -23.22 -7.05 -5.84
N ASP A 261 -22.59 -8.22 -5.70
CA ASP A 261 -23.23 -9.42 -5.16
C ASP A 261 -23.63 -9.23 -3.70
N PHE A 262 -22.75 -8.62 -2.89
CA PHE A 262 -23.03 -8.28 -1.50
C PHE A 262 -24.26 -7.37 -1.36
N LEU A 263 -24.32 -6.28 -2.15
CA LEU A 263 -25.48 -5.37 -2.16
C LEU A 263 -26.76 -6.07 -2.62
N ASN A 264 -26.70 -6.94 -3.62
CA ASN A 264 -27.86 -7.69 -4.08
C ASN A 264 -28.41 -8.63 -3.01
N GLN A 265 -27.54 -9.22 -2.18
CA GLN A 265 -27.94 -10.10 -1.09
C GLN A 265 -28.43 -9.31 0.14
N LYS A 266 -27.63 -8.35 0.63
CA LYS A 266 -27.87 -7.67 1.92
C LYS A 266 -28.81 -6.46 1.83
N ALA A 267 -28.92 -5.86 0.65
CA ALA A 267 -29.76 -4.69 0.43
C ALA A 267 -30.90 -4.98 -0.57
N SER A 268 -31.34 -6.24 -0.69
CA SER A 268 -32.36 -6.71 -1.65
C SER A 268 -33.68 -5.92 -1.61
N TRP A 269 -34.04 -5.39 -0.44
CA TRP A 269 -35.20 -4.53 -0.17
C TRP A 269 -35.11 -3.11 -0.76
N SER A 270 -33.94 -2.68 -1.19
CA SER A 270 -33.68 -1.32 -1.70
C SER A 270 -33.67 -1.27 -3.24
N LYS A 271 -33.61 -0.08 -3.83
CA LYS A 271 -33.30 0.06 -5.27
C LYS A 271 -31.80 0.28 -5.46
N ARG A 272 -31.15 -0.64 -6.17
CA ARG A 272 -29.71 -0.65 -6.42
C ARG A 272 -29.43 -0.43 -7.90
N LEU A 273 -28.40 0.35 -8.23
CA LEU A 273 -27.92 0.53 -9.59
C LEU A 273 -26.41 0.27 -9.62
N PHE A 274 -25.93 -0.36 -10.68
CA PHE A 274 -24.53 -0.70 -10.87
C PHE A 274 -24.06 -0.05 -12.17
N PHE A 275 -22.97 0.71 -12.14
CA PHE A 275 -22.50 1.48 -13.29
C PHE A 275 -21.08 1.12 -13.67
N HIS A 276 -20.86 0.88 -14.97
CA HIS A 276 -19.53 0.66 -15.51
C HIS A 276 -19.46 1.16 -16.97
N HIS A 277 -18.39 1.87 -17.34
CA HIS A 277 -18.29 2.49 -18.68
C HIS A 277 -18.39 1.49 -19.85
N ALA A 278 -17.69 0.34 -19.80
CA ALA A 278 -17.64 -0.62 -20.91
C ALA A 278 -17.94 -2.09 -20.57
N PHE A 279 -17.94 -2.49 -19.30
CA PHE A 279 -18.15 -3.88 -18.91
C PHE A 279 -19.61 -4.29 -19.12
N LYS A 280 -19.82 -5.34 -19.92
CA LYS A 280 -21.15 -5.85 -20.24
C LYS A 280 -21.47 -7.03 -19.33
N HIS A 281 -22.32 -6.80 -18.34
CA HIS A 281 -22.82 -7.81 -17.42
C HIS A 281 -24.29 -7.54 -17.13
N GLU A 282 -25.05 -8.58 -16.83
CA GLU A 282 -26.45 -8.43 -16.43
C GLU A 282 -26.56 -7.56 -15.16
N GLY A 283 -27.49 -6.62 -15.15
CA GLY A 283 -27.68 -5.69 -14.03
C GLY A 283 -26.76 -4.47 -14.01
N ILE A 284 -25.77 -4.38 -14.91
CA ILE A 284 -24.89 -3.20 -15.03
C ILE A 284 -25.42 -2.24 -16.11
N ILE A 285 -25.48 -0.96 -15.76
CA ILE A 285 -25.81 0.15 -16.65
C ILE A 285 -24.53 0.76 -17.19
N ASN A 286 -24.36 0.74 -18.51
CA ASN A 286 -23.22 1.37 -19.16
C ASN A 286 -23.44 2.88 -19.38
N TYR A 287 -22.36 3.64 -19.24
CA TYR A 287 -22.32 5.08 -19.53
C TYR A 287 -21.11 5.43 -20.41
N SER A 288 -21.23 6.49 -21.19
CA SER A 288 -20.23 6.89 -22.21
C SER A 288 -19.36 8.07 -21.80
N SER A 289 -19.79 8.85 -20.80
CA SER A 289 -19.04 10.01 -20.29
C SER A 289 -19.47 10.34 -18.86
N LYS A 290 -18.73 11.24 -18.18
CA LYS A 290 -19.10 11.75 -16.84
C LYS A 290 -20.46 12.45 -16.85
N GLU A 291 -20.75 13.20 -17.91
CA GLU A 291 -22.02 13.92 -18.09
C GLU A 291 -23.18 12.94 -18.23
N HIS A 292 -22.97 11.85 -19.01
CA HIS A 292 -23.98 10.81 -19.16
C HIS A 292 -24.23 10.07 -17.83
N LEU A 293 -23.19 9.72 -17.07
CA LEU A 293 -23.34 9.13 -15.74
C LEU A 293 -24.12 10.06 -14.79
N ASN A 294 -23.77 11.35 -14.75
CA ASN A 294 -24.47 12.33 -13.93
C ASN A 294 -25.94 12.49 -14.33
N LEU A 295 -26.26 12.42 -15.63
CA LEU A 295 -27.64 12.45 -16.13
C LEU A 295 -28.42 11.21 -15.67
N LEU A 296 -27.85 10.00 -15.83
CA LEU A 296 -28.48 8.76 -15.39
C LEU A 296 -28.75 8.76 -13.88
N LEU A 297 -27.80 9.22 -13.07
CA LEU A 297 -27.95 9.32 -11.61
C LEU A 297 -29.01 10.36 -11.19
N ARG A 298 -29.33 11.36 -12.02
CA ARG A 298 -30.43 12.32 -11.74
C ARG A 298 -31.80 11.78 -12.12
N GLU A 299 -31.88 11.05 -13.22
CA GLU A 299 -33.14 10.56 -13.78
C GLU A 299 -33.62 9.29 -13.06
N LEU A 300 -32.69 8.44 -12.65
CA LEU A 300 -33.01 7.18 -12.00
C LEU A 300 -33.10 7.38 -10.48
N ASN A 301 -34.24 6.99 -9.89
CA ASN A 301 -34.32 6.85 -8.43
C ASN A 301 -33.48 5.65 -7.99
N PHE A 302 -32.72 5.76 -6.90
CA PHE A 302 -32.00 4.64 -6.28
C PHE A 302 -31.72 4.93 -4.80
N ASN A 303 -31.42 3.86 -4.06
CA ASN A 303 -30.88 3.91 -2.72
C ASN A 303 -29.36 3.75 -2.72
N TYR A 304 -28.86 2.81 -3.51
CA TYR A 304 -27.43 2.55 -3.66
C TYR A 304 -27.05 2.60 -5.14
N ALA A 305 -26.02 3.38 -5.46
CA ALA A 305 -25.36 3.32 -6.76
C ALA A 305 -23.90 2.95 -6.54
N LEU A 306 -23.51 1.77 -7.01
CA LEU A 306 -22.13 1.32 -7.04
C LEU A 306 -21.56 1.61 -8.44
N ILE A 307 -20.44 2.31 -8.49
CA ILE A 307 -19.87 2.89 -9.71
C ILE A 307 -18.42 2.42 -9.84
N PHE A 308 -18.10 1.79 -10.96
CA PHE A 308 -16.72 1.42 -11.27
C PHE A 308 -15.91 2.67 -11.67
N GLY A 309 -14.89 3.01 -10.88
CA GLY A 309 -14.07 4.20 -10.97
C GLY A 309 -14.01 4.94 -9.63
N ASN A 310 -13.56 6.19 -9.65
CA ASN A 310 -13.41 7.00 -8.44
C ASN A 310 -14.40 8.17 -8.35
N ARG A 311 -14.34 8.84 -7.19
CA ARG A 311 -15.17 9.99 -6.85
C ARG A 311 -15.08 11.16 -7.83
N ASP A 312 -14.01 11.28 -8.62
CA ASP A 312 -13.83 12.38 -9.58
C ASP A 312 -14.77 12.25 -10.80
N LEU A 313 -15.51 11.15 -10.90
CA LEU A 313 -16.60 10.98 -11.85
C LEU A 313 -17.81 11.88 -11.55
N ILE A 314 -17.96 12.33 -10.30
CA ILE A 314 -19.12 13.10 -9.83
C ILE A 314 -18.68 14.46 -9.27
N GLU A 315 -19.35 15.52 -9.74
CA GLU A 315 -19.19 16.86 -9.18
C GLU A 315 -20.11 17.03 -7.97
N PHE A 316 -19.55 16.90 -6.77
CA PHE A 316 -20.29 17.14 -5.53
C PHE A 316 -20.48 18.64 -5.30
N LYS A 317 -21.71 19.04 -4.93
CA LYS A 317 -21.99 20.41 -4.48
C LYS A 317 -21.54 20.56 -3.03
N GLN A 318 -20.65 21.52 -2.77
CA GLN A 318 -20.28 21.90 -1.40
C GLN A 318 -21.40 22.73 -0.76
N GLU A 319 -21.61 22.59 0.55
CA GLU A 319 -22.39 23.56 1.32
C GLU A 319 -21.54 24.80 1.56
N TYR A 320 -21.98 25.95 1.03
CA TYR A 320 -21.50 27.24 1.53
C TYR A 320 -22.05 27.41 2.95
N ASN A 321 -21.22 27.16 3.96
CA ASN A 321 -21.50 27.58 5.33
C ASN A 321 -21.46 29.11 5.40
N ASN A 322 -22.58 29.76 5.08
CA ASN A 322 -22.81 31.15 5.44
C ASN A 322 -23.06 31.25 6.95
N TYR A 323 -22.00 31.12 7.75
CA TYR A 323 -21.99 31.72 9.08
C TYR A 323 -21.61 33.20 8.91
N SER A 324 -22.62 33.99 8.52
CA SER A 324 -22.59 35.43 8.73
C SER A 324 -22.60 35.67 10.23
N LEU A 325 -21.44 36.02 10.79
CA LEU A 325 -21.31 36.60 12.12
C LEU A 325 -22.17 37.88 12.17
N PHE A 326 -23.16 37.89 13.05
CA PHE A 326 -23.66 39.10 13.70
C PHE A 326 -23.30 39.02 15.17
#